data_AF-A0A7Y2VK09-F1
#
_entry.id   AF-A0A7Y2VK09-F1
#
_cell.length_a   1.000
_cell.length_b   1.000
_cell.length_c   1.000
_cell.angle_alpha   90.00
_cell.angle_beta   90.00
_cell.angle_gamma   90.00
#
_symmetry.space_group_name_H-M   'P 1'
#
loop_
_entity.id
_entity.type
_entity.pdbx_description
1 polymer ?
#
loop_
_entity_poly.entity_id
_entity_poly.type
_entity_poly.pdbx_seq_one_letter_code
_entity_poly.pdbx_strand_id
1 'polypeptide(L)'
;MKAVTTLFHEPQGLLFHGLALLYGVGGYLLGWLGLFHDNPWVNAGATLLLGHAMTISAYMIHECGHNTVFRSNRANARLGRFLNWICGTSYGTFEDIR
;
A
#
# COMPACT_ATOMS: atom_id res chain seq x y z
N MET A 1 17.74 2.86 14.47
CA MET A 1 17.75 2.50 13.03
C MET A 1 18.01 1.01 12.78
N LYS A 2 19.10 0.41 13.30
CA LYS A 2 19.39 -1.04 13.10
C LYS A 2 18.23 -2.00 13.40
N ALA A 3 17.47 -1.77 14.48
CA ALA A 3 16.35 -2.62 14.87
C ALA A 3 15.15 -2.58 13.90
N VAL A 4 14.97 -1.48 13.16
CA VAL A 4 13.86 -1.35 12.19
C VAL A 4 14.25 -2.01 10.86
N THR A 5 15.49 -1.83 10.42
CA THR A 5 16.00 -2.47 9.20
C THR A 5 16.02 -4.00 9.31
N THR A 6 16.16 -4.55 10.53
CA THR A 6 16.09 -6.01 10.75
C THR A 6 14.68 -6.60 10.63
N LEU A 7 13.63 -5.77 10.59
CA LEU A 7 12.26 -6.24 10.37
C LEU A 7 12.04 -6.63 8.90
N PHE A 8 12.67 -5.89 7.99
CA PHE A 8 12.55 -6.09 6.55
C PHE A 8 13.37 -7.29 6.09
N HIS A 9 12.93 -7.93 5.00
CA HIS A 9 13.66 -9.05 4.41
C HIS A 9 15.08 -8.62 4.05
N GLU A 10 15.17 -7.51 3.31
CA GLU A 10 16.40 -6.79 2.99
C GLU A 10 16.48 -5.43 3.70
N PRO A 11 17.66 -4.99 4.17
CA PRO A 11 17.82 -3.70 4.86
C PRO A 11 17.35 -2.49 4.05
N GLN A 12 17.56 -2.53 2.73
CA GLN A 12 17.10 -1.49 1.80
C GLN A 12 15.57 -1.47 1.63
N GLY A 13 14.89 -2.54 2.02
CA GLY A 13 13.43 -2.65 2.00
C GLY A 13 12.75 -1.58 2.84
N LEU A 14 13.38 -1.10 3.91
CA LEU A 14 12.87 0.04 4.69
C LEU A 14 12.66 1.27 3.81
N LEU A 15 13.58 1.54 2.89
CA LEU A 15 13.48 2.67 1.98
C LEU A 15 12.47 2.39 0.87
N PHE A 16 12.66 1.32 0.10
CA PHE A 16 11.86 1.09 -1.11
C PHE A 16 10.41 0.69 -0.78
N HIS A 17 10.20 -0.30 0.09
CA HIS A 17 8.84 -0.66 0.51
C HIS A 17 8.22 0.41 1.40
N GLY A 18 9.02 1.10 2.22
CA GLY A 18 8.54 2.21 3.03
C GLY A 18 8.03 3.38 2.19
N LEU A 19 8.77 3.78 1.16
CA LEU A 19 8.34 4.82 0.22
C LEU A 19 7.13 4.38 -0.61
N ALA A 20 7.09 3.15 -1.09
CA ALA A 20 5.92 2.61 -1.79
C ALA A 20 4.67 2.62 -0.90
N LEU A 21 4.81 2.19 0.37
CA LEU A 21 3.71 2.20 1.33
C LEU A 21 3.27 3.64 1.69
N LEU A 22 4.22 4.55 1.90
CA LEU A 22 3.93 5.96 2.16
C LEU A 22 3.19 6.61 0.97
N TYR A 23 3.65 6.33 -0.26
CA TYR A 23 3.00 6.81 -1.47
C TYR A 23 1.59 6.22 -1.63
N GLY A 24 1.42 4.92 -1.44
CA GLY A 24 0.13 4.24 -1.54
C GLY A 24 -0.88 4.76 -0.52
N VAL A 25 -0.53 4.77 0.77
CA VAL A 25 -1.44 5.23 1.84
C VAL A 25 -1.67 6.74 1.78
N GLY A 26 -0.61 7.52 1.59
CA GLY A 26 -0.71 8.98 1.50
C GLY A 26 -1.48 9.42 0.26
N GLY A 27 -1.20 8.82 -0.90
CA GLY A 27 -1.91 9.07 -2.15
C GLY A 27 -3.38 8.67 -2.09
N TYR A 28 -3.72 7.58 -1.40
CA TYR A 28 -5.11 7.19 -1.15
C TYR A 28 -5.86 8.26 -0.35
N LEU A 29 -5.29 8.73 0.76
CA LEU A 29 -5.91 9.76 1.60
C LEU A 29 -6.06 11.10 0.85
N LEU A 30 -5.01 11.56 0.19
CA LEU A 30 -5.03 12.80 -0.60
C LEU A 30 -5.97 12.69 -1.81
N GLY A 31 -6.01 11.52 -2.44
CA GLY A 31 -6.93 11.21 -3.54
C GLY A 31 -8.37 11.36 -3.10
N TRP A 32 -8.76 10.77 -1.96
CA TRP A 32 -10.11 10.95 -1.41
C TRP A 32 -10.43 12.41 -1.06
N LEU A 33 -9.50 13.14 -0.45
CA LEU A 33 -9.72 14.56 -0.13
C LEU A 33 -9.92 15.42 -1.38
N GLY A 34 -9.11 15.19 -2.42
CA GLY A 34 -9.22 15.95 -3.67
C GLY A 34 -10.38 15.53 -4.56
N LEU A 35 -10.85 14.28 -4.46
CA LEU A 35 -11.99 13.77 -5.23
C LEU A 35 -13.28 14.55 -4.94
N PHE A 36 -13.44 15.09 -3.73
CA PHE A 36 -14.61 15.88 -3.36
C PHE A 36 -14.41 17.40 -3.49
N HIS A 37 -13.34 17.84 -4.13
CA HIS A 37 -13.10 19.27 -4.35
C HIS A 37 -13.91 19.78 -5.56
N ASP A 38 -14.51 20.97 -5.45
CA ASP A 38 -15.33 21.60 -6.50
C ASP A 38 -14.56 21.97 -7.78
N ASN A 39 -13.22 21.96 -7.73
CA ASN A 39 -12.41 22.35 -8.88
C ASN A 39 -12.19 21.10 -9.76
N PRO A 40 -12.64 21.10 -11.02
CA PRO A 40 -12.58 19.91 -11.87
C PRO A 40 -11.16 19.42 -12.14
N TRP A 41 -10.16 20.31 -12.15
CA TRP A 41 -8.76 19.92 -12.32
C TRP A 41 -8.19 19.25 -11.08
N VAL A 42 -8.57 19.72 -9.89
CA VAL A 42 -8.18 19.09 -8.62
C VAL A 42 -8.83 17.71 -8.52
N ASN A 43 -10.12 17.60 -8.82
CA ASN A 43 -10.85 16.34 -8.85
C ASN A 43 -10.21 15.34 -9.84
N ALA A 44 -9.91 15.78 -11.08
CA ALA A 44 -9.28 14.92 -12.08
C ALA A 44 -7.89 14.44 -11.62
N GLY A 45 -7.06 15.35 -11.10
CA GLY A 45 -5.75 15.01 -10.55
C GLY A 45 -5.84 14.05 -9.36
N ALA A 46 -6.82 14.26 -8.48
CA ALA A 46 -7.07 13.40 -7.33
C ALA A 46 -7.57 12.01 -7.73
N THR A 47 -8.39 11.92 -8.78
CA THR A 47 -8.84 10.64 -9.35
C THR A 47 -7.65 9.82 -9.88
N LEU A 48 -6.76 10.47 -10.64
CA LEU A 48 -5.55 9.82 -11.15
C LEU A 48 -4.60 9.41 -10.01
N LEU A 49 -4.41 10.27 -9.01
CA LEU A 49 -3.60 9.98 -7.83
C LEU A 49 -4.18 8.80 -7.04
N LEU A 50 -5.49 8.79 -6.80
CA LEU A 50 -6.18 7.72 -6.07
C LEU A 50 -6.02 6.38 -6.79
N GLY A 51 -6.27 6.35 -8.10
CA GLY A 51 -6.08 5.14 -8.91
C GLY A 51 -4.64 4.62 -8.85
N HIS A 52 -3.64 5.51 -9.02
CA HIS A 52 -2.24 5.10 -8.97
C HIS A 52 -1.81 4.63 -7.58
N ALA A 53 -2.26 5.30 -6.52
CA ALA A 53 -1.99 4.92 -5.14
C ALA A 53 -2.56 3.54 -4.79
N MET A 54 -3.76 3.22 -5.29
CA MET A 54 -4.36 1.89 -5.16
C MET A 54 -3.59 0.82 -5.96
N THR A 55 -3.09 1.14 -7.17
CA THR A 55 -2.23 0.24 -7.95
C THR A 55 -0.92 -0.08 -7.21
N ILE A 56 -0.25 0.91 -6.63
CA ILE A 56 0.96 0.69 -5.82
C ILE A 56 0.62 -0.12 -4.56
N SER A 57 -0.53 0.12 -3.93
CA SER A 57 -0.99 -0.67 -2.79
C SER A 57 -1.25 -2.13 -3.18
N ALA A 58 -1.82 -2.39 -4.36
CA ALA A 58 -2.00 -3.74 -4.89
C ALA A 58 -0.67 -4.44 -5.21
N TYR A 59 0.31 -3.72 -5.75
CA TYR A 59 1.68 -4.23 -5.88
C TYR A 59 2.27 -4.63 -4.51
N MET A 60 2.06 -3.81 -3.48
CA MET A 60 2.50 -4.14 -2.12
C MET A 60 1.76 -5.36 -1.53
N ILE A 61 0.49 -5.60 -1.88
CA ILE A 61 -0.23 -6.84 -1.54
C ILE A 61 0.47 -8.05 -2.16
N HIS A 62 0.85 -7.98 -3.44
CA HIS A 62 1.57 -9.04 -4.15
C HIS A 62 2.90 -9.39 -3.46
N GLU A 63 3.71 -8.39 -3.12
CA GLU A 63 4.97 -8.59 -2.38
C GLU A 63 4.72 -9.19 -0.98
N CYS A 64 3.66 -8.77 -0.29
CA CYS A 64 3.27 -9.39 0.99
C CYS A 64 2.87 -10.87 0.80
N GLY A 65 2.21 -11.22 -0.30
CA GLY A 65 1.85 -12.59 -0.66
C GLY A 65 3.09 -13.48 -0.82
N HIS A 66 4.10 -12.96 -1.51
CA HIS A 66 5.41 -13.61 -1.66
C HIS A 66 6.28 -13.57 -0.41
N ASN A 67 5.87 -12.86 0.66
CA ASN A 67 6.62 -12.69 1.91
C ASN A 67 7.99 -12.01 1.71
N THR A 68 8.10 -11.11 0.74
CA THR A 68 9.34 -10.41 0.36
C THR A 68 9.53 -9.08 1.10
N VAL A 69 8.48 -8.52 1.71
CA VAL A 69 8.56 -7.23 2.43
C VAL A 69 9.25 -7.39 3.79
N PHE A 70 8.68 -8.23 4.66
CA PHE A 70 9.19 -8.48 6.01
C PHE A 70 9.74 -9.90 6.16
N ARG A 71 10.66 -10.09 7.11
CA ARG A 71 11.11 -11.45 7.50
C ARG A 71 10.01 -12.28 8.17
N SER A 72 9.02 -11.62 8.77
CA SER A 72 7.90 -12.29 9.43
C SER A 72 6.72 -12.43 8.48
N ASN A 73 6.34 -13.68 8.15
CA ASN A 73 5.13 -13.97 7.38
C ASN A 73 3.87 -13.39 8.02
N ARG A 74 3.81 -13.32 9.36
CA ARG A 74 2.70 -12.70 10.08
C ARG A 74 2.63 -11.19 9.85
N ALA A 75 3.77 -10.51 9.77
CA ALA A 75 3.80 -9.09 9.47
C ALA A 75 3.36 -8.82 8.02
N ASN A 76 3.83 -9.64 7.07
CA ASN A 76 3.37 -9.57 5.68
C ASN A 76 1.85 -9.77 5.56
N ALA A 77 1.29 -10.79 6.22
CA ALA A 77 -0.15 -11.03 6.18
C ALA A 77 -0.97 -9.89 6.81
N ARG A 78 -0.49 -9.29 7.91
CA ARG A 78 -1.16 -8.13 8.53
C ARG A 78 -1.17 -6.93 7.60
N LEU A 79 -0.03 -6.62 6.99
CA LEU A 79 0.06 -5.50 6.03
C LEU A 79 -0.81 -5.78 4.79
N GLY A 80 -0.73 -6.99 4.23
CA GLY A 80 -1.52 -7.42 3.08
C GLY A 80 -3.02 -7.28 3.32
N ARG A 81 -3.53 -7.72 4.48
CA ARG A 81 -4.96 -7.54 4.86
C ARG A 81 -5.37 -6.07 4.97
N PHE A 82 -4.51 -5.22 5.53
CA PHE A 82 -4.78 -3.78 5.60
C PHE A 82 -4.85 -3.15 4.21
N LEU A 83 -3.90 -3.48 3.34
CA LEU A 83 -3.88 -2.97 1.97
C LEU A 83 -5.03 -3.53 1.12
N ASN A 84 -5.46 -4.76 1.36
CA ASN A 84 -6.65 -5.36 0.75
C ASN A 84 -7.91 -4.52 1.01
N TRP A 85 -8.00 -3.92 2.22
CA TRP A 85 -9.06 -2.97 2.53
C TRP A 85 -8.92 -1.66 1.74
N ILE A 86 -7.72 -1.09 1.68
CA ILE A 86 -7.44 0.13 0.89
C ILE A 86 -7.82 -0.06 -0.58
N CYS A 87 -7.50 -1.22 -1.16
CA CYS A 87 -7.79 -1.54 -2.56
C CYS A 87 -9.27 -1.89 -2.83
N GLY A 88 -10.12 -1.94 -1.81
CA GLY A 88 -11.54 -2.29 -1.96
C GLY A 88 -11.81 -3.79 -2.17
N THR A 89 -10.79 -4.63 -2.07
CA THR A 89 -10.87 -6.10 -2.27
C THR A 89 -11.21 -6.85 -0.98
N SER A 90 -11.89 -6.17 -0.04
CA SER A 90 -12.28 -6.71 1.28
C SER A 90 -13.30 -7.86 1.23
N TYR A 91 -13.89 -8.11 0.05
CA TYR A 91 -14.83 -9.21 -0.18
C TYR A 91 -14.13 -10.57 -0.30
N GLY A 92 -12.81 -10.61 -0.48
CA GLY A 92 -11.97 -11.81 -0.41
C GLY A 92 -10.95 -11.69 0.72
N THR A 93 -10.49 -12.82 1.26
CA THR A 93 -9.42 -12.79 2.26
C THR A 93 -8.08 -12.54 1.57
N PHE A 94 -7.13 -11.95 2.29
CA PHE A 94 -5.76 -11.82 1.79
C PHE A 94 -5.15 -13.21 1.48
N GLU A 95 -5.53 -14.21 2.27
CA GLU A 95 -5.10 -15.59 2.08
C GLU A 95 -5.62 -16.22 0.79
N ASP A 96 -6.74 -15.76 0.24
CA ASP A 96 -7.24 -16.22 -1.07
C ASP A 96 -6.45 -15.61 -2.24
N ILE A 97 -5.78 -14.47 -2.01
CA ILE A 97 -4.97 -13.76 -3.02
C ILE A 97 -3.53 -14.27 -3.04
N ARG A 98 -3.01 -14.68 -1.88
CA ARG A 98 -1.63 -15.17 -1.67
C ARG A 98 -1.41 -16.55 -2.29
#